data_AF-A0A7H8RDS7-F1
#
_entry.id   AF-A0A7H8RDS7-F1
#
_cell.length_a   1.000
_cell.length_b   1.000
_cell.length_c   1.000
_cell.angle_alpha   90.00
_cell.angle_beta   90.00
_cell.angle_gamma   90.00
#
_symmetry.space_group_name_H-M   'P 1'
#
loop_
_entity.id
_entity.type
_entity.pdbx_description
1 polymer ?
#
loop_
_entity_poly.entity_id
_entity_poly.type
_entity_poly.pdbx_seq_one_letter_code
_entity_poly.pdbx_strand_id
1 'polypeptide(L)'
;MAAYAESGPSHEKRLEDTGLRIMAPESRHMARRLGRVHARKRRVTSHAFSEQAVRQGQPYIISAIHIWCAALGDDDDGPSEKKESDWSTPTDMRRLALGDDSNGRRDIIHYLQRAKDPDTGEGYSVMELMGESALLLGAGSETANTSLASIFYFLVHNPDVLEKLKNSIRTSFSFVEEISSGQVLTSNALGPRGCLGRNVALFELYLAIVRVLFLYDVRLAPAMEHLGVGPSGEYKIKDYFIIGKEGPVVQFRPVIPLTKILTISLPNMKLVIVGATGFVGGEVLRQALRNPAVTSIVAITRREMPEPPPQNFKLNYFVLEDWTSQYPESLQTVIRGADACIWSLAITPSQSRNMDFAHVTTVCYDYTIHALKSMAALANKPFRFIYVSGILIERDQTKELPYLAEYRHMRGRTENALLEFANQTAPSNSVQVTVTKPGAIDSPGPKATPDAVVKALFNIFGHTPRVHVSELAAAVIDQCQHGITKDPLWSDELAEIGKRVLKEEDYLR
;
A
#
# COMPACT_ATOMS: atom_id res chain seq x y z
N MET A 1 -24.80 40.99 -8.97
CA MET A 1 -23.56 41.01 -9.78
C MET A 1 -23.13 42.44 -10.13
N ALA A 2 -23.18 43.41 -9.19
CA ALA A 2 -22.82 44.81 -9.46
C ALA A 2 -22.55 45.66 -8.18
N ALA A 3 -21.82 45.14 -7.19
CA ALA A 3 -21.49 45.93 -5.98
C ALA A 3 -20.14 45.57 -5.31
N TYR A 4 -19.20 44.98 -6.04
CA TYR A 4 -17.85 44.65 -5.51
C TYR A 4 -16.74 45.02 -6.50
N ALA A 5 -16.95 46.08 -7.27
CA ALA A 5 -15.98 46.61 -8.21
C ALA A 5 -15.82 48.11 -7.96
N GLU A 6 -15.21 48.46 -6.82
CA GLU A 6 -14.51 49.72 -6.56
C GLU A 6 -14.03 49.74 -5.12
N SER A 7 -12.86 49.15 -4.86
CA SER A 7 -12.04 49.58 -3.72
C SER A 7 -10.63 49.78 -4.24
N GLY A 8 -10.21 51.05 -4.25
CA GLY A 8 -8.91 51.47 -4.71
C GLY A 8 -7.76 51.04 -3.78
N PRO A 9 -6.53 51.53 -4.00
CA PRO A 9 -5.31 51.14 -3.29
C PRO A 9 -5.31 51.44 -1.76
N SER A 10 -6.43 51.90 -1.20
CA SER A 10 -6.63 52.11 0.23
C SER A 10 -6.93 50.82 1.01
N HIS A 11 -7.32 49.73 0.36
CA HIS A 11 -7.67 48.47 1.05
C HIS A 11 -6.44 47.61 1.41
N GLU A 12 -5.35 47.70 0.63
CA GLU A 12 -4.07 47.05 0.91
C GLU A 12 -3.35 47.71 2.11
N LYS A 13 -3.37 49.04 2.20
CA LYS A 13 -2.78 49.78 3.32
C LYS A 13 -3.43 49.49 4.68
N ARG A 14 -4.72 49.15 4.72
CA ARG A 14 -5.42 48.78 5.98
C ARG A 14 -5.06 47.41 6.53
N LEU A 15 -4.48 46.53 5.70
CA LEU A 15 -4.14 45.16 6.09
C LEU A 15 -2.70 45.06 6.64
N GLU A 16 -1.81 45.97 6.24
CA GLU A 16 -0.42 46.02 6.75
C GLU A 16 -0.36 46.31 8.27
N ASP A 17 -1.30 47.11 8.80
CA ASP A 17 -1.42 47.41 10.23
C ASP A 17 -1.88 46.21 11.09
N THR A 18 -2.32 45.11 10.49
CA THR A 18 -2.85 43.93 11.20
C THR A 18 -1.81 42.83 11.45
N GLY A 19 -0.57 43.00 10.96
CA GLY A 19 0.49 41.99 11.09
C GLY A 19 0.28 40.72 10.24
N LEU A 20 -0.78 40.66 9.41
CA LEU A 20 -1.04 39.56 8.49
C LEU A 20 -0.16 39.66 7.24
N ARG A 21 0.81 38.75 7.09
CA ARG A 21 1.62 38.64 5.87
C ARG A 21 0.76 38.20 4.69
N ILE A 22 0.60 39.07 3.69
CA ILE A 22 -0.03 38.73 2.41
C ILE A 22 0.91 37.78 1.65
N MET A 23 0.43 36.56 1.34
CA MET A 23 1.15 35.63 0.47
C MET A 23 1.47 36.29 -0.89
N ALA A 24 2.74 36.20 -1.31
CA ALA A 24 3.23 36.80 -2.55
C ALA A 24 2.32 36.42 -3.74
N PRO A 25 2.08 37.32 -4.71
CA PRO A 25 1.14 37.10 -5.81
C PRO A 25 1.39 35.81 -6.59
N GLU A 26 2.58 35.24 -6.56
CA GLU A 26 3.00 34.01 -7.26
C GLU A 26 2.53 32.74 -6.52
N SER A 27 2.44 32.81 -5.19
CA SER A 27 2.06 31.70 -4.30
C SER A 27 0.55 31.50 -4.12
N ARG A 28 -0.30 32.35 -4.75
CA ARG A 28 -1.76 32.19 -4.66
C ARG A 28 -2.26 30.98 -5.46
N HIS A 29 -2.95 30.08 -4.77
CA HIS A 29 -3.54 28.86 -5.30
C HIS A 29 -4.66 29.12 -6.34
N MET A 30 -4.87 28.15 -7.22
CA MET A 30 -5.74 28.24 -8.40
C MET A 30 -7.17 28.72 -8.11
N ALA A 31 -7.75 28.33 -6.97
CA ALA A 31 -9.11 28.73 -6.60
C ALA A 31 -9.28 30.26 -6.41
N ARG A 32 -8.19 30.99 -6.12
CA ARG A 32 -8.18 32.46 -5.99
C ARG A 32 -7.75 33.17 -7.28
N ARG A 33 -7.59 32.45 -8.39
CA ARG A 33 -7.20 33.02 -9.70
C ARG A 33 -8.40 33.23 -10.61
N LEU A 34 -8.27 34.16 -11.56
CA LEU A 34 -9.28 34.52 -12.54
C LEU A 34 -8.83 34.19 -13.97
N GLY A 35 -9.81 33.99 -14.86
CA GLY A 35 -9.59 33.90 -16.31
C GLY A 35 -8.64 32.78 -16.75
N ARG A 36 -7.75 33.10 -17.70
CA ARG A 36 -6.87 32.13 -18.36
C ARG A 36 -5.89 31.45 -17.42
N VAL A 37 -5.43 32.14 -16.37
CA VAL A 37 -4.50 31.58 -15.37
C VAL A 37 -5.18 30.48 -14.55
N HIS A 38 -6.44 30.68 -14.15
CA HIS A 38 -7.23 29.65 -13.48
C HIS A 38 -7.43 28.43 -14.39
N ALA A 39 -7.85 28.65 -15.63
CA ALA A 39 -8.11 27.57 -16.59
C ALA A 39 -6.84 26.73 -16.87
N ARG A 40 -5.69 27.39 -17.04
CA ARG A 40 -4.40 26.74 -17.26
C ARG A 40 -4.01 25.84 -16.09
N LYS A 41 -3.92 26.41 -14.89
CA LYS A 41 -3.57 25.67 -13.67
C LYS A 41 -4.54 24.50 -13.43
N ARG A 42 -5.83 24.73 -13.68
CA ARG A 42 -6.86 23.69 -13.57
C ARG A 42 -6.60 22.49 -14.49
N ARG A 43 -6.19 22.73 -15.74
CA ARG A 43 -5.82 21.64 -16.67
C ARG A 43 -4.65 20.83 -16.12
N VAL A 44 -3.59 21.50 -15.68
CA VAL A 44 -2.39 20.84 -15.11
C VAL A 44 -2.75 19.98 -13.89
N THR A 45 -3.47 20.54 -12.92
CA THR A 45 -3.87 19.83 -11.69
C THR A 45 -4.86 18.70 -11.96
N SER A 46 -5.74 18.84 -12.97
CA SER A 46 -6.75 17.81 -13.27
C SER A 46 -6.16 16.46 -13.65
N HIS A 47 -4.93 16.40 -14.16
CA HIS A 47 -4.23 15.15 -14.44
C HIS A 47 -4.00 14.31 -13.17
N ALA A 48 -3.70 14.95 -12.04
CA ALA A 48 -3.51 14.28 -10.76
C ALA A 48 -4.83 13.75 -10.15
N PHE A 49 -5.98 14.20 -10.67
CA PHE A 49 -7.32 13.74 -10.30
C PHE A 49 -8.02 12.97 -11.43
N SER A 50 -7.27 12.55 -12.45
CA SER A 50 -7.78 11.71 -13.53
C SER A 50 -8.22 10.34 -13.00
N GLU A 51 -9.15 9.67 -13.69
CA GLU A 51 -9.63 8.35 -13.27
C GLU A 51 -8.50 7.34 -13.09
N GLN A 52 -7.49 7.37 -13.97
CA GLN A 52 -6.29 6.53 -13.86
C GLN A 52 -5.45 6.85 -12.60
N ALA A 53 -5.23 8.14 -12.29
CA ALA A 53 -4.51 8.54 -11.09
C ALA A 53 -5.25 8.14 -9.80
N VAL A 54 -6.57 8.31 -9.78
CA VAL A 54 -7.42 7.88 -8.65
C VAL A 54 -7.39 6.36 -8.49
N ARG A 55 -7.47 5.58 -9.58
CA ARG A 55 -7.32 4.12 -9.54
C ARG A 55 -5.94 3.65 -9.06
N GLN A 56 -4.88 4.40 -9.37
CA GLN A 56 -3.54 4.11 -8.83
C GLN A 56 -3.43 4.49 -7.34
N GLY A 57 -4.16 5.51 -6.90
CA GLY A 57 -4.26 5.93 -5.50
C GLY A 57 -5.19 5.04 -4.64
N GLN A 58 -6.07 4.28 -5.27
CA GLN A 58 -7.11 3.48 -4.61
C GLN A 58 -6.60 2.54 -3.51
N PRO A 59 -5.51 1.78 -3.68
CA PRO A 59 -4.98 0.92 -2.62
C PRO A 59 -4.67 1.69 -1.32
N TYR A 60 -4.18 2.92 -1.43
CA TYR A 60 -3.86 3.76 -0.27
C TYR A 60 -5.11 4.30 0.43
N ILE A 61 -6.10 4.77 -0.33
CA ILE A 61 -7.39 5.23 0.22
C ILE A 61 -8.08 4.06 0.94
N ILE A 62 -8.09 2.88 0.31
CA ILE A 62 -8.62 1.67 0.93
C ILE A 62 -7.86 1.37 2.22
N SER A 63 -6.52 1.40 2.21
CA SER A 63 -5.69 1.16 3.40
C SER A 63 -5.96 2.16 4.54
N ALA A 64 -6.15 3.45 4.22
CA ALA A 64 -6.44 4.48 5.23
C ALA A 64 -7.83 4.28 5.86
N ILE A 65 -8.86 4.06 5.03
CA ILE A 65 -10.21 3.68 5.47
C ILE A 65 -10.16 2.40 6.28
N HIS A 66 -9.25 1.48 5.92
CA HIS A 66 -9.02 0.25 6.63
C HIS A 66 -8.59 0.50 8.08
N ILE A 67 -7.47 1.18 8.26
CA ILE A 67 -6.90 1.52 9.57
C ILE A 67 -7.93 2.28 10.40
N TRP A 68 -8.66 3.19 9.76
CA TRP A 68 -9.75 3.92 10.40
C TRP A 68 -10.86 2.98 10.91
N CYS A 69 -11.37 2.06 10.08
CA CYS A 69 -12.40 1.09 10.51
C CYS A 69 -11.93 0.18 11.66
N ALA A 70 -10.65 -0.18 11.70
CA ALA A 70 -10.08 -0.95 12.80
C ALA A 70 -10.08 -0.15 14.12
N ALA A 71 -9.74 1.13 14.05
CA ALA A 71 -9.71 2.02 15.22
C ALA A 71 -11.11 2.34 15.80
N LEU A 72 -12.20 2.17 15.05
CA LEU A 72 -13.56 2.43 15.55
C LEU A 72 -14.04 1.40 16.60
N GLY A 73 -13.44 0.21 16.60
CA GLY A 73 -13.80 -0.91 17.47
C GLY A 73 -12.89 -1.11 18.68
N ASP A 74 -11.82 -0.31 18.81
CA ASP A 74 -10.83 -0.45 19.88
C ASP A 74 -11.09 0.51 21.04
N ASP A 75 -10.86 0.03 22.26
CA ASP A 75 -10.95 0.81 23.49
C ASP A 75 -9.57 1.47 23.72
N ASP A 76 -9.43 2.76 23.43
CA ASP A 76 -8.20 3.49 23.80
C ASP A 76 -8.17 3.65 25.34
N ASP A 77 -7.07 3.20 25.95
CA ASP A 77 -6.61 3.32 27.35
C ASP A 77 -7.10 2.34 28.45
N GLY A 78 -6.32 1.26 28.65
CA GLY A 78 -5.99 0.70 29.98
C GLY A 78 -6.69 -0.60 30.45
N PRO A 79 -6.10 -1.36 31.40
CA PRO A 79 -6.72 -2.56 31.94
C PRO A 79 -7.83 -2.16 32.91
N SER A 80 -9.06 -2.03 32.43
CA SER A 80 -10.23 -1.83 33.28
C SER A 80 -11.16 -3.04 33.23
N GLU A 81 -11.24 -3.72 34.38
CA GLU A 81 -12.25 -4.71 34.70
C GLU A 81 -13.68 -4.14 34.49
N LYS A 82 -14.56 -4.99 33.96
CA LYS A 82 -16.02 -4.82 33.72
C LYS A 82 -16.43 -4.19 32.37
N LYS A 83 -16.48 -5.02 31.32
CA LYS A 83 -17.32 -4.76 30.14
C LYS A 83 -18.77 -5.16 30.42
N GLU A 84 -19.66 -4.18 30.54
CA GLU A 84 -21.10 -4.38 30.73
C GLU A 84 -21.89 -4.30 29.40
N SER A 85 -21.22 -4.05 28.25
CA SER A 85 -21.89 -3.86 26.96
C SER A 85 -21.03 -4.28 25.74
N ASP A 86 -21.68 -4.81 24.70
CA ASP A 86 -21.06 -5.18 23.40
C ASP A 86 -20.73 -3.97 22.50
N TRP A 87 -20.92 -2.74 22.98
CA TRP A 87 -20.74 -1.50 22.22
C TRP A 87 -19.43 -0.79 22.61
N SER A 88 -18.75 -0.19 21.62
CA SER A 88 -17.49 0.56 21.82
C SER A 88 -17.68 1.83 22.64
N THR A 89 -16.58 2.42 23.10
CA THR A 89 -16.61 3.75 23.74
C THR A 89 -17.22 4.81 22.82
N PRO A 90 -18.03 5.75 23.36
CA PRO A 90 -18.55 6.87 22.59
C PRO A 90 -17.47 7.62 21.80
N THR A 91 -17.59 7.59 20.48
CA THR A 91 -16.62 8.20 19.55
C THR A 91 -17.20 9.48 18.95
N ASP A 92 -16.53 10.61 19.18
CA ASP A 92 -16.86 11.89 18.53
C ASP A 92 -16.34 11.89 17.08
N MET A 93 -17.26 11.87 16.11
CA MET A 93 -16.93 11.83 14.68
C MET A 93 -16.24 13.12 14.17
N ARG A 94 -15.92 14.07 15.04
CA ARG A 94 -15.05 15.22 14.75
C ARG A 94 -13.55 14.88 14.77
N ARG A 95 -13.08 13.98 15.63
CA ARG A 95 -11.64 13.82 15.99
C ARG A 95 -10.83 12.83 15.14
N LEU A 96 -11.33 12.39 14.00
CA LEU A 96 -10.72 11.31 13.24
C LEU A 96 -10.08 11.82 11.95
N ALA A 97 -8.80 12.20 12.02
CA ALA A 97 -7.79 12.11 10.95
C ALA A 97 -6.60 13.03 11.20
N LEU A 98 -5.60 12.60 11.98
CA LEU A 98 -4.22 13.05 11.83
C LEU A 98 -3.30 11.87 12.16
N GLY A 99 -3.03 11.04 11.16
CA GLY A 99 -1.87 10.14 11.17
C GLY A 99 -0.68 10.90 10.59
N ASP A 100 0.42 10.92 11.33
CA ASP A 100 1.72 11.41 10.86
C ASP A 100 2.32 10.38 9.90
N ASP A 101 2.75 10.80 8.72
CA ASP A 101 3.35 9.89 7.74
C ASP A 101 4.53 10.56 7.03
N SER A 102 5.69 10.45 7.68
CA SER A 102 7.02 10.67 7.10
C SER A 102 7.40 9.49 6.20
N ASN A 103 6.91 9.44 4.97
CA ASN A 103 7.42 8.49 3.99
C ASN A 103 7.29 9.06 2.57
N GLY A 104 8.40 9.11 1.83
CA GLY A 104 8.51 9.68 0.48
C GLY A 104 7.72 8.91 -0.59
N ARG A 105 6.38 8.94 -0.49
CA ARG A 105 5.41 8.18 -1.30
C ARG A 105 5.05 8.91 -2.60
N ARG A 106 4.57 8.15 -3.58
CA ARG A 106 4.05 8.68 -4.85
C ARG A 106 2.58 9.10 -4.69
N ASP A 107 2.35 10.25 -4.09
CA ASP A 107 1.05 10.82 -3.79
C ASP A 107 0.57 11.83 -4.86
N ILE A 108 -0.53 12.55 -4.62
CA ILE A 108 -1.02 13.61 -5.53
C ILE A 108 0.07 14.66 -5.80
N ILE A 109 0.97 14.92 -4.85
CA ILE A 109 2.10 15.86 -5.00
C ILE A 109 3.14 15.31 -5.98
N HIS A 110 3.41 14.00 -5.96
CA HIS A 110 4.27 13.34 -6.95
C HIS A 110 3.78 13.49 -8.40
N TYR A 111 2.45 13.41 -8.63
CA TYR A 111 1.87 13.62 -9.95
C TYR A 111 1.81 15.10 -10.34
N LEU A 112 1.57 16.00 -9.39
CA LEU A 112 1.60 17.45 -9.62
C LEU A 112 2.98 17.97 -10.00
N GLN A 113 4.04 17.41 -9.41
CA GLN A 113 5.43 17.76 -9.75
C GLN A 113 5.80 17.39 -11.20
N ARG A 114 5.15 16.38 -11.79
CA ARG A 114 5.42 15.92 -13.16
C ARG A 114 4.39 16.41 -14.18
N ALA A 115 3.28 16.98 -13.73
CA ALA A 115 2.23 17.49 -14.60
C ALA A 115 2.71 18.71 -15.38
N LYS A 116 2.48 18.69 -16.70
CA LYS A 116 2.75 19.79 -17.63
C LYS A 116 1.46 20.16 -18.33
N ASP A 117 1.27 21.45 -18.60
CA ASP A 117 0.15 21.93 -19.40
C ASP A 117 0.26 21.37 -20.82
N PRO A 118 -0.75 20.65 -21.33
CA PRO A 118 -0.69 20.07 -22.68
C PRO A 118 -0.59 21.12 -23.79
N ASP A 119 -1.04 22.37 -23.55
CA ASP A 119 -0.99 23.43 -24.56
C ASP A 119 0.33 24.20 -24.55
N THR A 120 0.99 24.33 -23.39
CA THR A 120 2.18 25.18 -23.20
C THR A 120 3.44 24.41 -22.83
N GLY A 121 3.34 23.12 -22.46
CA GLY A 121 4.45 22.26 -22.05
C GLY A 121 5.06 22.60 -20.68
N GLU A 122 4.55 23.61 -20.01
CA GLU A 122 5.07 24.13 -18.74
C GLU A 122 4.39 23.45 -17.53
N GLY A 123 5.17 23.13 -16.50
CA GLY A 123 4.70 22.61 -15.20
C GLY A 123 4.61 23.69 -14.13
N TYR A 124 4.33 23.30 -12.88
CA TYR A 124 4.31 24.23 -11.75
C TYR A 124 5.72 24.58 -11.25
N SER A 125 5.93 25.83 -10.85
CA SER A 125 7.11 26.19 -10.05
C SER A 125 6.98 25.68 -8.61
N VAL A 126 8.10 25.61 -7.87
CA VAL A 126 8.11 25.14 -6.46
C VAL A 126 7.15 25.93 -5.59
N MET A 127 7.10 27.26 -5.73
CA MET A 127 6.19 28.13 -4.95
C MET A 127 4.72 27.93 -5.33
N GLU A 128 4.45 27.57 -6.59
CA GLU A 128 3.10 27.25 -7.03
C GLU A 128 2.65 25.87 -6.54
N LEU A 129 3.55 24.87 -6.55
CA LEU A 129 3.30 23.56 -5.97
C LEU A 129 2.94 23.66 -4.49
N MET A 130 3.66 24.47 -3.71
CA MET A 130 3.35 24.68 -2.30
C MET A 130 1.95 25.28 -2.10
N GLY A 131 1.58 26.27 -2.92
CA GLY A 131 0.25 26.89 -2.88
C GLY A 131 -0.88 25.91 -3.26
N GLU A 132 -0.70 25.11 -4.31
CA GLU A 132 -1.68 24.09 -4.71
C GLU A 132 -1.76 22.94 -3.69
N SER A 133 -0.63 22.53 -3.09
CA SER A 133 -0.59 21.48 -2.06
C SER A 133 -1.37 21.88 -0.81
N ALA A 134 -1.20 23.13 -0.35
CA ALA A 134 -1.96 23.68 0.77
C ALA A 134 -3.47 23.73 0.50
N LEU A 135 -3.87 24.07 -0.74
CA LEU A 135 -5.27 24.02 -1.15
C LEU A 135 -5.82 22.59 -1.12
N LEU A 136 -5.07 21.61 -1.64
CA LEU A 136 -5.54 20.23 -1.74
C LEU A 136 -5.68 19.55 -0.37
N LEU A 137 -4.71 19.75 0.53
CA LEU A 137 -4.76 19.24 1.89
C LEU A 137 -5.90 19.87 2.71
N GLY A 138 -6.10 21.18 2.59
CA GLY A 138 -7.15 21.91 3.31
C GLY A 138 -8.57 21.70 2.76
N ALA A 139 -8.73 21.58 1.43
CA ALA A 139 -10.04 21.46 0.80
C ALA A 139 -10.59 20.02 0.81
N GLY A 140 -9.73 18.99 0.81
CA GLY A 140 -10.14 17.59 0.79
C GLY A 140 -10.54 17.03 2.16
N SER A 141 -9.76 17.32 3.19
CA SER A 141 -9.92 16.75 4.54
C SER A 141 -11.23 17.17 5.21
N GLU A 142 -11.49 18.48 5.32
CA GLU A 142 -12.65 18.97 6.07
C GLU A 142 -13.98 18.73 5.34
N THR A 143 -13.99 18.83 4.01
CA THR A 143 -15.22 18.63 3.23
C THR A 143 -15.66 17.16 3.23
N ALA A 144 -14.71 16.23 3.14
CA ALA A 144 -14.98 14.79 3.27
C ALA A 144 -15.44 14.46 4.71
N ASN A 145 -14.73 14.92 5.74
CA ASN A 145 -15.10 14.69 7.13
C ASN A 145 -16.50 15.24 7.47
N THR A 146 -16.81 16.47 7.05
CA THR A 146 -18.12 17.09 7.27
C THR A 146 -19.23 16.35 6.53
N SER A 147 -18.99 15.92 5.30
CA SER A 147 -19.95 15.12 4.54
C SER A 147 -20.20 13.76 5.20
N LEU A 148 -19.14 13.08 5.65
CA LEU A 148 -19.22 11.80 6.33
C LEU A 148 -20.02 11.93 7.64
N ALA A 149 -19.67 12.91 8.47
CA ALA A 149 -20.37 13.20 9.71
C ALA A 149 -21.84 13.55 9.49
N SER A 150 -22.15 14.34 8.46
CA SER A 150 -23.53 14.70 8.11
C SER A 150 -24.32 13.49 7.62
N ILE A 151 -23.73 12.61 6.81
CA ILE A 151 -24.38 11.39 6.36
C ILE A 151 -24.69 10.48 7.55
N PHE A 152 -23.73 10.27 8.45
CA PHE A 152 -23.98 9.49 9.68
C PHE A 152 -25.03 10.15 10.57
N TYR A 153 -25.01 11.48 10.69
CA TYR A 153 -26.04 12.22 11.39
C TYR A 153 -27.43 11.92 10.81
N PHE A 154 -27.64 12.11 9.52
CA PHE A 154 -28.96 11.89 8.91
C PHE A 154 -29.38 10.43 8.91
N LEU A 155 -28.46 9.48 8.69
CA LEU A 155 -28.78 8.06 8.72
C LEU A 155 -29.19 7.60 10.11
N VAL A 156 -28.45 8.00 11.15
CA VAL A 156 -28.76 7.56 12.53
C VAL A 156 -30.04 8.21 13.07
N HIS A 157 -30.39 9.40 12.61
CA HIS A 157 -31.65 10.07 12.96
C HIS A 157 -32.86 9.60 12.13
N ASN A 158 -32.66 8.77 11.09
CA ASN A 158 -33.74 8.20 10.27
C ASN A 158 -33.60 6.67 10.19
N PRO A 159 -34.01 5.93 11.25
CA PRO A 159 -33.75 4.50 11.38
C PRO A 159 -34.34 3.64 10.26
N ASP A 160 -35.48 4.03 9.69
CA ASP A 160 -36.13 3.33 8.59
C ASP A 160 -35.32 3.42 7.28
N VAL A 161 -34.70 4.57 7.01
CA VAL A 161 -33.79 4.78 5.87
C VAL A 161 -32.48 4.01 6.09
N LEU A 162 -31.95 4.03 7.31
CA LEU A 162 -30.76 3.28 7.69
C LEU A 162 -30.96 1.78 7.53
N GLU A 163 -32.08 1.21 7.99
CA GLU A 163 -32.37 -0.23 7.85
C GLU A 163 -32.58 -0.64 6.38
N LYS A 164 -33.26 0.19 5.58
CA LYS A 164 -33.38 -0.04 4.13
C LYS A 164 -32.00 -0.08 3.45
N LEU A 165 -31.13 0.89 3.76
CA LEU A 165 -29.79 0.98 3.19
C LEU A 165 -28.90 -0.19 3.63
N LYS A 166 -28.92 -0.55 4.93
CA LYS A 166 -28.20 -1.72 5.48
C LYS A 166 -28.60 -3.00 4.75
N ASN A 167 -29.90 -3.25 4.63
CA ASN A 167 -30.40 -4.46 3.97
C ASN A 167 -29.99 -4.52 2.50
N SER A 168 -30.15 -3.42 1.76
CA SER A 168 -29.72 -3.35 0.36
C SER A 168 -28.23 -3.70 0.22
N ILE A 169 -27.35 -3.05 0.99
CA ILE A 169 -25.89 -3.28 0.91
C ILE A 169 -25.53 -4.72 1.30
N ARG A 170 -26.06 -5.24 2.41
CA ARG A 170 -25.73 -6.59 2.91
C ARG A 170 -26.26 -7.71 2.00
N THR A 171 -27.30 -7.45 1.22
CA THR A 171 -27.81 -8.42 0.22
C THR A 171 -27.13 -8.30 -1.15
N SER A 172 -26.55 -7.14 -1.47
CA SER A 172 -25.92 -6.90 -2.78
C SER A 172 -24.48 -7.40 -2.88
N PHE A 173 -23.80 -7.68 -1.76
CA PHE A 173 -22.39 -8.10 -1.74
C PHE A 173 -22.20 -9.30 -0.82
N SER A 174 -21.38 -10.25 -1.24
CA SER A 174 -21.14 -11.49 -0.49
C SER A 174 -19.99 -11.35 0.52
N PHE A 175 -19.04 -10.46 0.25
CA PHE A 175 -17.89 -10.15 1.11
C PHE A 175 -17.36 -8.74 0.80
N VAL A 176 -16.64 -8.14 1.75
CA VAL A 176 -16.28 -6.71 1.72
C VAL A 176 -15.35 -6.33 0.55
N GLU A 177 -14.57 -7.28 0.06
CA GLU A 177 -13.62 -7.11 -1.05
C GLU A 177 -14.30 -6.97 -2.42
N GLU A 178 -15.58 -7.37 -2.54
CA GLU A 178 -16.39 -7.19 -3.76
C GLU A 178 -16.78 -5.71 -3.99
N ILE A 179 -16.73 -4.90 -2.93
CA ILE A 179 -17.13 -3.50 -2.93
C ILE A 179 -16.02 -2.66 -3.58
N SER A 180 -16.16 -2.47 -4.89
CA SER A 180 -15.22 -1.75 -5.76
C SER A 180 -15.96 -0.74 -6.68
N SER A 181 -15.23 0.18 -7.31
CA SER A 181 -15.83 1.29 -8.08
C SER A 181 -16.56 0.82 -9.35
N GLY A 182 -17.87 1.06 -9.45
CA GLY A 182 -18.69 0.94 -10.67
C GLY A 182 -19.17 2.29 -11.23
N GLN A 183 -19.61 2.31 -12.50
CA GLN A 183 -19.90 3.50 -13.33
C GLN A 183 -21.09 4.39 -12.90
N VAL A 184 -21.79 4.10 -11.80
CA VAL A 184 -23.15 4.63 -11.53
C VAL A 184 -23.18 5.84 -10.56
N LEU A 185 -22.04 6.42 -10.18
CA LEU A 185 -21.98 7.37 -9.05
C LEU A 185 -21.51 8.82 -9.40
N THR A 186 -22.02 9.43 -10.47
CA THR A 186 -21.66 10.82 -10.82
C THR A 186 -22.85 11.72 -11.22
N SER A 187 -23.41 12.52 -10.30
CA SER A 187 -24.33 13.66 -10.61
C SER A 187 -23.75 15.06 -10.28
N ASN A 188 -23.90 16.01 -11.20
CA ASN A 188 -23.04 17.17 -11.49
C ASN A 188 -22.92 18.33 -10.47
N ALA A 189 -21.79 19.06 -10.53
CA ALA A 189 -21.69 20.49 -10.20
C ALA A 189 -21.07 21.22 -11.41
N LEU A 190 -21.89 21.99 -12.14
CA LEU A 190 -21.53 22.58 -13.44
C LEU A 190 -20.69 23.86 -13.32
N GLY A 191 -19.75 24.03 -14.25
CA GLY A 191 -19.01 25.26 -14.50
C GLY A 191 -17.49 25.10 -14.45
N PRO A 192 -16.72 26.12 -14.86
CA PRO A 192 -15.25 26.08 -14.90
C PRO A 192 -14.59 25.92 -13.52
N ARG A 193 -15.38 25.99 -12.44
CA ARG A 193 -14.95 25.84 -11.04
C ARG A 193 -15.49 24.60 -10.33
N GLY A 194 -15.98 23.59 -11.05
CA GLY A 194 -16.42 22.32 -10.44
C GLY A 194 -15.34 21.71 -9.53
N CYS A 195 -15.71 20.91 -8.54
CA CYS A 195 -14.72 20.29 -7.64
C CYS A 195 -13.82 19.30 -8.40
N LEU A 196 -12.49 19.50 -8.35
CA LEU A 196 -11.51 18.59 -8.96
C LEU A 196 -11.39 17.27 -8.18
N GLY A 197 -11.37 17.35 -6.84
CA GLY A 197 -11.25 16.20 -5.95
C GLY A 197 -12.54 15.40 -5.77
N ARG A 198 -13.60 15.72 -6.51
CA ARG A 198 -14.93 15.14 -6.32
C ARG A 198 -14.93 13.61 -6.35
N ASN A 199 -14.29 13.03 -7.36
CA ASN A 199 -14.29 11.57 -7.53
C ASN A 199 -13.53 10.88 -6.40
N VAL A 200 -12.45 11.49 -5.91
CA VAL A 200 -11.69 11.01 -4.75
C VAL A 200 -12.55 11.10 -3.48
N ALA A 201 -13.20 12.25 -3.25
CA ALA A 201 -14.04 12.47 -2.07
C ALA A 201 -15.24 11.52 -2.04
N LEU A 202 -15.94 11.34 -3.17
CA LEU A 202 -17.05 10.39 -3.27
C LEU A 202 -16.56 8.95 -3.07
N PHE A 203 -15.42 8.60 -3.67
CA PHE A 203 -14.81 7.28 -3.50
C PHE A 203 -14.48 6.98 -2.03
N GLU A 204 -13.84 7.93 -1.34
CA GLU A 204 -13.52 7.83 0.08
C GLU A 204 -14.78 7.72 0.94
N LEU A 205 -15.76 8.61 0.74
CA LEU A 205 -17.03 8.62 1.48
C LEU A 205 -17.81 7.31 1.31
N TYR A 206 -18.01 6.87 0.07
CA TYR A 206 -18.78 5.65 -0.18
C TYR A 206 -18.09 4.42 0.38
N LEU A 207 -16.78 4.28 0.20
CA LEU A 207 -16.05 3.15 0.76
C LEU A 207 -16.06 3.15 2.28
N ALA A 208 -15.89 4.31 2.92
CA ALA A 208 -15.90 4.42 4.38
C ALA A 208 -17.27 4.01 4.95
N ILE A 209 -18.36 4.57 4.41
CA ILE A 209 -19.72 4.26 4.88
C ILE A 209 -20.05 2.79 4.67
N VAL A 210 -19.80 2.27 3.46
CA VAL A 210 -20.15 0.90 3.13
C VAL A 210 -19.37 -0.09 4.00
N ARG A 211 -18.07 0.14 4.23
CA ARG A 211 -17.27 -0.72 5.10
C ARG A 211 -17.72 -0.68 6.56
N VAL A 212 -17.97 0.51 7.10
CA VAL A 212 -18.43 0.64 8.50
C VAL A 212 -19.77 -0.07 8.70
N LEU A 213 -20.75 0.15 7.82
CA LEU A 213 -22.08 -0.48 7.94
C LEU A 213 -22.07 -1.99 7.68
N PHE A 214 -21.06 -2.48 6.94
CA PHE A 214 -20.81 -3.90 6.76
C PHE A 214 -20.20 -4.54 8.03
N LEU A 215 -19.24 -3.88 8.67
CA LEU A 215 -18.47 -4.41 9.80
C LEU A 215 -19.14 -4.20 11.16
N TYR A 216 -19.92 -3.12 11.31
CA TYR A 216 -20.44 -2.67 12.60
C TYR A 216 -21.93 -2.33 12.54
N ASP A 217 -22.62 -2.60 13.65
CA ASP A 217 -23.84 -1.87 14.01
C ASP A 217 -23.44 -0.53 14.63
N VAL A 218 -24.21 0.52 14.36
CA VAL A 218 -23.92 1.89 14.81
C VAL A 218 -25.14 2.45 15.54
N ARG A 219 -24.92 3.14 16.66
CA ARG A 219 -25.97 3.88 17.39
C ARG A 219 -25.44 5.22 17.92
N LEU A 220 -26.34 6.15 18.26
CA LEU A 220 -25.95 7.30 19.08
C LEU A 220 -25.46 6.83 20.44
N ALA A 221 -24.42 7.47 20.95
CA ALA A 221 -23.96 7.23 22.30
C ALA A 221 -25.05 7.67 23.30
N PRO A 222 -25.49 6.79 24.22
CA PRO A 222 -26.48 7.14 25.23
C PRO A 222 -26.07 8.39 26.02
N ALA A 223 -27.04 9.28 26.28
CA ALA A 223 -26.88 10.56 26.97
C ALA A 223 -26.07 11.65 26.23
N MET A 224 -25.57 11.37 25.03
CA MET A 224 -24.85 12.33 24.18
C MET A 224 -25.62 12.70 22.89
N GLU A 225 -26.89 12.33 22.79
CA GLU A 225 -27.73 12.50 21.60
C GLU A 225 -27.97 13.96 21.23
N HIS A 226 -27.82 14.87 22.19
CA HIS A 226 -28.04 16.31 22.03
C HIS A 226 -26.83 17.05 21.43
N LEU A 227 -25.65 16.41 21.36
CA LEU A 227 -24.42 17.05 20.85
C LEU A 227 -24.47 17.17 19.33
N GLY A 228 -24.41 18.41 18.84
CA GLY A 228 -24.51 18.72 17.41
C GLY A 228 -25.93 18.89 16.88
N VAL A 229 -26.97 18.71 17.72
CA VAL A 229 -28.36 18.78 17.30
C VAL A 229 -28.96 20.18 17.51
N GLY A 230 -29.65 20.65 16.48
CA GLY A 230 -30.43 21.87 16.36
C GLY A 230 -31.75 21.83 17.12
N PRO A 231 -32.34 22.99 17.47
CA PRO A 231 -33.67 23.02 18.11
C PRO A 231 -34.77 22.33 17.28
N SER A 232 -34.58 22.19 15.97
CA SER A 232 -35.52 21.53 15.05
C SER A 232 -34.99 20.17 14.54
N GLY A 233 -33.95 19.63 15.17
CA GLY A 233 -33.31 18.38 14.75
C GLY A 233 -32.29 18.52 13.61
N GLU A 234 -31.89 19.74 13.25
CA GLU A 234 -30.86 20.00 12.24
C GLU A 234 -29.43 19.81 12.77
N TYR A 235 -28.47 19.40 11.93
CA TYR A 235 -27.07 19.31 12.37
C TYR A 235 -26.45 20.71 12.45
N LYS A 236 -26.06 21.13 13.65
CA LYS A 236 -25.45 22.44 13.89
C LYS A 236 -24.03 22.48 13.36
N ILE A 237 -23.80 23.36 12.39
CA ILE A 237 -22.49 23.73 11.90
C ILE A 237 -22.18 25.19 12.25
N LYS A 238 -20.93 25.47 12.58
CA LYS A 238 -20.38 26.82 12.76
C LYS A 238 -19.73 27.23 11.44
N ASP A 239 -20.31 28.25 10.80
CA ASP A 239 -19.83 28.77 9.52
C ASP A 239 -18.57 29.63 9.74
N TYR A 240 -17.40 29.07 9.41
CA TYR A 240 -16.17 29.81 9.13
C TYR A 240 -15.70 29.46 7.71
N PHE A 241 -14.59 30.06 7.24
CA PHE A 241 -13.92 29.64 6.00
C PHE A 241 -13.61 28.11 5.96
N ILE A 242 -13.60 27.46 7.13
CA ILE A 242 -13.59 26.01 7.37
C ILE A 242 -14.81 25.68 8.26
N ILE A 243 -15.53 24.58 8.02
CA ILE A 243 -16.76 24.27 8.79
C ILE A 243 -16.39 23.72 10.17
N GLY A 244 -16.88 24.34 11.25
CA GLY A 244 -16.80 23.78 12.60
C GLY A 244 -18.05 22.96 12.94
N LYS A 245 -17.92 21.85 13.65
CA LYS A 245 -19.05 21.00 14.07
C LYS A 245 -18.82 20.38 15.45
N GLU A 246 -19.89 19.98 16.13
CA GLU A 246 -19.85 19.22 17.39
C GLU A 246 -20.69 17.95 17.20
N GLY A 247 -20.21 16.79 17.67
CA GLY A 247 -20.86 15.50 17.41
C GLY A 247 -20.93 15.14 15.92
N PRO A 248 -21.75 14.15 15.50
CA PRO A 248 -22.46 13.23 16.38
C PRO A 248 -21.47 12.33 17.14
N VAL A 249 -21.84 11.94 18.35
CA VAL A 249 -21.11 10.95 19.14
C VAL A 249 -21.80 9.59 18.99
N VAL A 250 -21.07 8.60 18.51
CA VAL A 250 -21.63 7.28 18.15
C VAL A 250 -20.89 6.15 18.86
N GLN A 251 -21.56 5.01 19.01
CA GLN A 251 -20.94 3.75 19.42
C GLN A 251 -21.05 2.72 18.30
N PHE A 252 -20.04 1.87 18.21
CA PHE A 252 -19.94 0.79 17.23
C PHE A 252 -20.02 -0.56 17.93
N ARG A 253 -20.76 -1.51 17.36
CA ARG A 253 -20.77 -2.90 17.81
C ARG A 253 -20.35 -3.81 16.64
N PRO A 254 -19.25 -4.57 16.77
CA PRO A 254 -18.81 -5.51 15.75
C PRO A 254 -19.90 -6.52 15.39
N VAL A 255 -20.20 -6.69 14.10
CA VAL A 255 -21.15 -7.71 13.60
C VAL A 255 -20.44 -9.04 13.32
N ILE A 256 -19.12 -8.99 13.15
CA ILE A 256 -18.23 -10.16 13.05
C ILE A 256 -17.13 -10.06 14.13
N PRO A 257 -16.46 -11.17 14.50
CA PRO A 257 -15.46 -11.14 15.56
C PRO A 257 -14.38 -10.09 15.30
N LEU A 258 -14.01 -9.30 16.31
CA LEU A 258 -12.98 -8.25 16.21
C LEU A 258 -11.65 -8.79 15.66
N THR A 259 -11.26 -10.02 16.00
CA THR A 259 -10.09 -10.69 15.43
C THR A 259 -10.20 -10.90 13.92
N LYS A 260 -11.41 -11.16 13.42
CA LYS A 260 -11.70 -11.27 11.99
C LYS A 260 -11.71 -9.90 11.33
N ILE A 261 -12.23 -8.86 12.00
CA ILE A 261 -12.15 -7.47 11.55
C ILE A 261 -10.69 -7.04 11.43
N LEU A 262 -9.87 -7.25 12.46
CA LEU A 262 -8.43 -6.92 12.46
C LEU A 262 -7.61 -7.71 11.44
N THR A 263 -8.06 -8.90 11.04
CA THR A 263 -7.41 -9.67 9.95
C THR A 263 -7.87 -9.21 8.57
N ILE A 264 -9.15 -8.87 8.39
CA ILE A 264 -9.68 -8.19 7.19
C ILE A 264 -9.00 -6.81 7.06
N SER A 265 -8.72 -6.20 8.22
CA SER A 265 -7.75 -5.18 8.71
C SER A 265 -6.62 -4.68 7.81
N LEU A 266 -6.05 -5.64 7.12
CA LEU A 266 -4.71 -5.59 6.58
C LEU A 266 -4.81 -6.02 5.13
N PRO A 267 -3.98 -5.49 4.23
CA PRO A 267 -3.99 -5.93 2.84
C PRO A 267 -3.80 -7.46 2.80
N ASN A 268 -4.87 -8.19 2.51
CA ASN A 268 -4.88 -9.64 2.43
C ASN A 268 -3.90 -10.07 1.33
N MET A 269 -2.80 -10.68 1.71
CA MET A 269 -1.79 -11.18 0.77
C MET A 269 -1.74 -12.71 0.77
N LYS A 270 -1.93 -13.29 -0.41
CA LYS A 270 -1.60 -14.68 -0.70
C LYS A 270 -0.19 -14.76 -1.28
N LEU A 271 0.72 -15.33 -0.50
CA LEU A 271 2.16 -15.38 -0.79
C LEU A 271 2.61 -16.79 -1.18
N VAL A 272 3.26 -16.91 -2.33
CA VAL A 272 3.99 -18.12 -2.71
C VAL A 272 5.43 -18.00 -2.25
N ILE A 273 5.96 -19.03 -1.58
CA ILE A 273 7.35 -19.10 -1.16
C ILE A 273 7.98 -20.33 -1.79
N VAL A 274 8.97 -20.12 -2.65
CA VAL A 274 9.75 -21.22 -3.23
C VAL A 274 11.14 -21.24 -2.61
N GLY A 275 11.56 -22.40 -2.09
CA GLY A 275 12.80 -22.53 -1.33
C GLY A 275 12.63 -22.31 0.18
N ALA A 276 11.42 -22.51 0.72
CA ALA A 276 11.10 -22.32 2.14
C ALA A 276 11.92 -23.19 3.13
N THR A 277 12.58 -24.25 2.66
CA THR A 277 13.53 -25.07 3.46
C THR A 277 14.94 -24.49 3.52
N GLY A 278 15.24 -23.48 2.72
CA GLY A 278 16.56 -22.86 2.62
C GLY A 278 16.81 -21.83 3.72
N PHE A 279 18.06 -21.35 3.80
CA PHE A 279 18.49 -20.37 4.80
C PHE A 279 17.67 -19.07 4.75
N VAL A 280 17.53 -18.48 3.57
CA VAL A 280 16.69 -17.27 3.37
C VAL A 280 15.20 -17.62 3.39
N GLY A 281 14.78 -18.63 2.63
CA GLY A 281 13.37 -18.96 2.47
C GLY A 281 12.70 -19.43 3.77
N GLY A 282 13.44 -20.07 4.68
CA GLY A 282 12.95 -20.46 6.00
C GLY A 282 12.65 -19.25 6.88
N GLU A 283 13.51 -18.24 6.84
CA GLU A 283 13.27 -16.98 7.56
C GLU A 283 12.10 -16.19 6.96
N VAL A 284 11.98 -16.16 5.63
CA VAL A 284 10.80 -15.58 4.94
C VAL A 284 9.52 -16.29 5.38
N LEU A 285 9.51 -17.63 5.40
CA LEU A 285 8.35 -18.39 5.86
C LEU A 285 8.02 -18.07 7.33
N ARG A 286 9.02 -18.02 8.20
CA ARG A 286 8.85 -17.71 9.63
C ARG A 286 8.19 -16.34 9.83
N GLN A 287 8.70 -15.31 9.18
CA GLN A 287 8.16 -13.95 9.29
C GLN A 287 6.79 -13.84 8.62
N ALA A 288 6.58 -14.47 7.46
CA ALA A 288 5.29 -14.48 6.78
C ALA A 288 4.18 -15.12 7.64
N LEU A 289 4.48 -16.18 8.40
CA LEU A 289 3.51 -16.81 9.31
C LEU A 289 3.07 -15.89 10.45
N ARG A 290 3.94 -14.99 10.90
CA ARG A 290 3.67 -14.00 11.95
C ARG A 290 3.05 -12.71 11.42
N ASN A 291 3.25 -12.42 10.14
CA ASN A 291 2.76 -11.21 9.53
C ASN A 291 1.23 -11.29 9.36
N PRO A 292 0.46 -10.40 10.02
CA PRO A 292 -0.99 -10.49 9.99
C PRO A 292 -1.60 -10.12 8.62
N ALA A 293 -0.89 -9.36 7.78
CA ALA A 293 -1.30 -9.05 6.41
C ALA A 293 -1.14 -10.25 5.45
N VAL A 294 -0.33 -11.26 5.82
CA VAL A 294 -0.24 -12.52 5.06
C VAL A 294 -1.32 -13.46 5.56
N THR A 295 -2.32 -13.72 4.72
CA THR A 295 -3.49 -14.55 5.08
C THR A 295 -3.43 -15.96 4.50
N SER A 296 -2.66 -16.16 3.43
CA SER A 296 -2.42 -17.46 2.83
C SER A 296 -0.98 -17.59 2.33
N ILE A 297 -0.35 -18.72 2.63
CA ILE A 297 1.02 -19.04 2.24
C ILE A 297 1.00 -20.37 1.50
N VAL A 298 1.65 -20.39 0.33
CA VAL A 298 1.89 -21.60 -0.46
C VAL A 298 3.39 -21.84 -0.52
N ALA A 299 3.87 -22.78 0.27
CA ALA A 299 5.27 -23.19 0.26
C ALA A 299 5.49 -24.33 -0.74
N ILE A 300 6.19 -24.05 -1.84
CA ILE A 300 6.54 -25.05 -2.85
C ILE A 300 7.96 -25.54 -2.58
N THR A 301 8.10 -26.84 -2.34
CA THR A 301 9.38 -27.47 -1.98
C THR A 301 9.74 -28.59 -2.95
N ARG A 302 11.02 -28.98 -2.95
CA ARG A 302 11.53 -30.12 -3.73
C ARG A 302 11.55 -31.43 -2.94
N ARG A 303 11.29 -31.36 -1.63
CA ARG A 303 11.35 -32.48 -0.67
C ARG A 303 10.36 -32.21 0.45
N GLU A 304 9.94 -33.26 1.14
CA GLU A 304 9.12 -33.15 2.34
C GLU A 304 9.81 -32.30 3.42
N MET A 305 9.00 -31.55 4.16
CA MET A 305 9.44 -30.77 5.32
C MET A 305 9.54 -31.68 6.55
N PRO A 306 10.54 -31.51 7.43
CA PRO A 306 10.48 -32.06 8.79
C PRO A 306 9.25 -31.46 9.51
N GLU A 307 8.57 -32.28 10.32
CA GLU A 307 7.19 -32.10 10.83
C GLU A 307 6.66 -30.66 10.90
N PRO A 308 5.48 -30.38 10.32
CA PRO A 308 4.93 -29.03 10.30
C PRO A 308 4.68 -28.53 11.72
N PRO A 309 4.91 -27.23 12.00
CA PRO A 309 4.44 -26.63 13.24
C PRO A 309 2.91 -26.80 13.36
N PRO A 310 2.37 -26.92 14.58
CA PRO A 310 0.98 -27.30 14.82
C PRO A 310 0.01 -26.41 14.04
N GLN A 311 -0.86 -27.05 13.24
CA GLN A 311 -2.04 -26.52 12.52
C GLN A 311 -2.07 -24.99 12.37
N ASN A 312 -1.17 -24.44 11.54
CA ASN A 312 -1.31 -23.08 11.07
C ASN A 312 -2.21 -23.07 9.83
N PHE A 313 -3.46 -22.61 9.99
CA PHE A 313 -4.46 -22.55 8.92
C PHE A 313 -4.04 -21.70 7.70
N LYS A 314 -2.99 -20.88 7.82
CA LYS A 314 -2.49 -20.03 6.72
C LYS A 314 -1.59 -20.78 5.74
N LEU A 315 -0.98 -21.91 6.12
CA LEU A 315 0.13 -22.53 5.37
C LEU A 315 -0.28 -23.80 4.64
N ASN A 316 -0.04 -23.82 3.32
CA ASN A 316 -0.15 -25.00 2.48
C ASN A 316 1.23 -25.38 1.93
N TYR A 317 1.61 -26.65 2.08
CA TYR A 317 2.82 -27.19 1.48
C TYR A 317 2.50 -27.98 0.22
N PHE A 318 3.33 -27.82 -0.81
CA PHE A 318 3.26 -28.62 -2.01
C PHE A 318 4.66 -29.08 -2.42
N VAL A 319 4.86 -30.40 -2.44
CA VAL A 319 6.10 -30.99 -2.96
C VAL A 319 5.93 -31.13 -4.47
N LEU A 320 6.78 -30.44 -5.23
CA LEU A 320 6.78 -30.51 -6.68
C LEU A 320 8.00 -31.31 -7.15
N GLU A 321 7.75 -32.39 -7.90
CA GLU A 321 8.80 -33.26 -8.46
C GLU A 321 9.26 -32.78 -9.84
N ASP A 322 8.30 -32.46 -10.72
CA ASP A 322 8.55 -31.92 -12.06
C ASP A 322 8.34 -30.40 -12.10
N TRP A 323 9.41 -29.68 -12.40
CA TRP A 323 9.47 -28.22 -12.43
C TRP A 323 9.49 -27.63 -13.85
N THR A 324 9.50 -28.49 -14.86
CA THR A 324 9.68 -28.11 -16.27
C THR A 324 8.42 -28.29 -17.10
N SER A 325 7.58 -29.25 -16.73
CA SER A 325 6.27 -29.46 -17.34
C SER A 325 5.21 -28.55 -16.72
N GLN A 326 4.04 -28.50 -17.35
CA GLN A 326 2.89 -27.78 -16.83
C GLN A 326 2.57 -28.22 -15.39
N TYR A 327 2.35 -27.24 -14.50
CA TYR A 327 2.01 -27.52 -13.11
C TYR A 327 0.74 -28.38 -12.99
N PRO A 328 0.71 -29.36 -12.06
CA PRO A 328 -0.47 -30.19 -11.85
C PRO A 328 -1.66 -29.33 -11.40
N GLU A 329 -2.88 -29.73 -11.74
CA GLU A 329 -4.11 -28.97 -11.44
C GLU A 329 -4.29 -28.69 -9.94
N SER A 330 -3.83 -29.63 -9.10
CA SER A 330 -3.77 -29.47 -7.64
C SER A 330 -2.91 -28.27 -7.23
N LEU A 331 -1.72 -28.10 -7.83
CA LEU A 331 -0.87 -26.95 -7.57
C LEU A 331 -1.45 -25.66 -8.17
N GLN A 332 -2.00 -25.73 -9.38
CA GLN A 332 -2.62 -24.55 -10.01
C GLN A 332 -3.76 -23.98 -9.17
N THR A 333 -4.58 -24.86 -8.58
CA THR A 333 -5.69 -24.48 -7.70
C THR A 333 -5.18 -23.76 -6.45
N VAL A 334 -4.11 -24.28 -5.85
CA VAL A 334 -3.52 -23.69 -4.64
C VAL A 334 -2.80 -22.37 -4.94
N ILE A 335 -2.17 -22.20 -6.11
CA ILE A 335 -1.50 -20.96 -6.53
C ILE A 335 -2.49 -19.89 -6.99
N ARG A 336 -3.65 -20.27 -7.53
CA ARG A 336 -4.62 -19.33 -8.12
C ARG A 336 -4.93 -18.16 -7.18
N GLY A 337 -4.88 -16.95 -7.72
CA GLY A 337 -5.10 -15.72 -6.96
C GLY A 337 -3.96 -15.37 -5.98
N ALA A 338 -2.75 -15.89 -6.20
CA ALA A 338 -1.57 -15.40 -5.48
C ALA A 338 -1.27 -13.95 -5.88
N ASP A 339 -0.87 -13.14 -4.90
CA ASP A 339 -0.51 -11.73 -5.11
C ASP A 339 1.00 -11.57 -5.33
N ALA A 340 1.80 -12.45 -4.72
CA ALA A 340 3.24 -12.40 -4.84
C ALA A 340 3.92 -13.77 -4.72
N CYS A 341 5.14 -13.85 -5.24
CA CYS A 341 6.04 -14.98 -5.08
C CYS A 341 7.44 -14.50 -4.66
N ILE A 342 7.99 -15.11 -3.62
CA ILE A 342 9.40 -14.96 -3.24
C ILE A 342 10.13 -16.23 -3.68
N TRP A 343 11.01 -16.07 -4.66
CA TRP A 343 11.80 -17.15 -5.24
C TRP A 343 13.20 -17.18 -4.63
N SER A 344 13.43 -18.10 -3.70
CA SER A 344 14.72 -18.31 -3.02
C SER A 344 15.39 -19.64 -3.38
N LEU A 345 14.85 -20.36 -4.37
CA LEU A 345 15.39 -21.62 -4.85
C LEU A 345 16.56 -21.39 -5.82
N ALA A 346 17.75 -21.84 -5.44
CA ALA A 346 18.92 -21.92 -6.31
C ALA A 346 19.93 -22.96 -5.78
N ILE A 347 20.85 -23.38 -6.66
CA ILE A 347 22.06 -24.13 -6.25
C ILE A 347 23.14 -23.11 -5.89
N THR A 348 23.76 -23.26 -4.72
CA THR A 348 24.80 -22.32 -4.26
C THR A 348 26.10 -22.48 -5.05
N PRO A 349 26.94 -21.43 -5.15
CA PRO A 349 28.25 -21.51 -5.81
C PRO A 349 29.16 -22.62 -5.26
N SER A 350 29.05 -22.95 -3.97
CA SER A 350 29.82 -24.02 -3.35
C SER A 350 29.34 -25.41 -3.78
N GLN A 351 28.02 -25.60 -3.89
CA GLN A 351 27.42 -26.86 -4.32
C GLN A 351 27.58 -27.11 -5.82
N SER A 352 27.53 -26.06 -6.65
CA SER A 352 27.63 -26.18 -8.10
C SER A 352 28.97 -26.74 -8.56
N ARG A 353 30.04 -26.61 -7.76
CA ARG A 353 31.37 -27.17 -8.08
C ARG A 353 31.39 -28.70 -8.16
N ASN A 354 30.43 -29.36 -7.50
CA ASN A 354 30.35 -30.81 -7.40
C ASN A 354 29.16 -31.37 -8.20
N MET A 355 28.61 -30.60 -9.13
CA MET A 355 27.42 -30.96 -9.92
C MET A 355 27.66 -30.69 -11.39
N ASP A 356 27.00 -31.45 -12.25
CA ASP A 356 26.97 -31.14 -13.68
C ASP A 356 26.33 -29.76 -13.92
N PHE A 357 26.98 -28.93 -14.73
CA PHE A 357 26.56 -27.55 -14.94
C PHE A 357 25.24 -27.45 -15.71
N ALA A 358 24.92 -28.45 -16.54
CA ALA A 358 23.60 -28.51 -17.19
C ALA A 358 22.50 -28.65 -16.13
N HIS A 359 22.67 -29.54 -15.15
CA HIS A 359 21.75 -29.65 -14.01
C HIS A 359 21.66 -28.35 -13.20
N VAL A 360 22.79 -27.67 -12.95
CA VAL A 360 22.81 -26.38 -12.26
C VAL A 360 22.01 -25.32 -13.03
N THR A 361 22.16 -25.29 -14.35
CA THR A 361 21.40 -24.40 -15.25
C THR A 361 19.91 -24.73 -15.19
N THR A 362 19.53 -26.01 -15.25
CA THR A 362 18.12 -26.41 -15.15
C THR A 362 17.46 -25.93 -13.87
N VAL A 363 18.12 -26.08 -12.72
CA VAL A 363 17.55 -25.64 -11.44
C VAL A 363 17.52 -24.11 -11.32
N CYS A 364 18.59 -23.42 -11.73
CA CYS A 364 18.73 -21.99 -11.49
C CYS A 364 18.15 -21.09 -12.59
N TYR A 365 17.91 -21.63 -13.78
CA TYR A 365 17.36 -20.92 -14.93
C TYR A 365 16.01 -21.53 -15.33
N ASP A 366 15.95 -22.78 -15.79
CA ASP A 366 14.74 -23.36 -16.38
C ASP A 366 13.57 -23.37 -15.40
N TYR A 367 13.77 -23.85 -14.16
CA TYR A 367 12.73 -23.90 -13.14
C TYR A 367 12.21 -22.49 -12.80
N THR A 368 13.11 -21.50 -12.78
CA THR A 368 12.79 -20.13 -12.40
C THR A 368 11.94 -19.45 -13.48
N ILE A 369 12.33 -19.60 -14.75
CA ILE A 369 11.58 -19.02 -15.87
C ILE A 369 10.24 -19.72 -16.08
N HIS A 370 10.20 -21.05 -15.96
CA HIS A 370 8.96 -21.80 -16.04
C HIS A 370 7.99 -21.38 -14.94
N ALA A 371 8.48 -21.27 -13.69
CA ALA A 371 7.66 -20.87 -12.56
C ALA A 371 7.05 -19.48 -12.71
N LEU A 372 7.83 -18.47 -13.12
CA LEU A 372 7.30 -17.12 -13.34
C LEU A 372 6.15 -17.15 -14.35
N LYS A 373 6.34 -17.81 -15.50
CA LYS A 373 5.32 -17.90 -16.56
C LYS A 373 4.05 -18.61 -16.07
N SER A 374 4.21 -19.75 -15.41
CA SER A 374 3.10 -20.56 -14.91
C SER A 374 2.31 -19.85 -13.80
N MET A 375 3.00 -19.20 -12.86
CA MET A 375 2.35 -18.46 -11.77
C MET A 375 1.67 -17.18 -12.26
N ALA A 376 2.32 -16.41 -13.15
CA ALA A 376 1.77 -15.17 -13.69
C ALA A 376 0.44 -15.37 -14.43
N ALA A 377 0.23 -16.55 -15.03
CA ALA A 377 -1.03 -16.90 -15.70
C ALA A 377 -2.19 -17.14 -14.72
N LEU A 378 -1.89 -17.49 -13.46
CA LEU A 378 -2.88 -17.90 -12.44
C LEU A 378 -3.07 -16.86 -11.32
N ALA A 379 -2.12 -15.94 -11.19
CA ALA A 379 -2.04 -14.96 -10.13
C ALA A 379 -2.98 -13.76 -10.32
N ASN A 380 -3.19 -13.02 -9.23
CA ASN A 380 -3.81 -11.70 -9.27
C ASN A 380 -2.88 -10.70 -9.97
N LYS A 381 -3.46 -9.61 -10.51
CA LYS A 381 -2.71 -8.58 -11.23
C LYS A 381 -2.78 -7.25 -10.45
N PRO A 382 -1.64 -6.61 -10.13
CA PRO A 382 -0.27 -7.01 -10.47
C PRO A 382 0.24 -8.19 -9.63
N PHE A 383 0.85 -9.19 -10.29
CA PHE A 383 1.58 -10.27 -9.61
C PHE A 383 3.02 -9.85 -9.37
N ARG A 384 3.50 -9.93 -8.13
CA ARG A 384 4.87 -9.51 -7.77
C ARG A 384 5.78 -10.71 -7.59
N PHE A 385 6.86 -10.76 -8.36
CA PHE A 385 7.83 -11.85 -8.31
C PHE A 385 9.20 -11.32 -7.88
N ILE A 386 9.64 -11.71 -6.69
CA ILE A 386 10.93 -11.30 -6.13
C ILE A 386 11.92 -12.46 -6.26
N TYR A 387 12.99 -12.23 -7.01
CA TYR A 387 14.05 -13.22 -7.22
C TYR A 387 15.25 -12.96 -6.33
N VAL A 388 15.60 -13.92 -5.47
CA VAL A 388 16.77 -13.83 -4.59
C VAL A 388 18.03 -14.28 -5.33
N SER A 389 18.86 -13.31 -5.74
CA SER A 389 20.12 -13.52 -6.45
C SER A 389 21.33 -13.34 -5.52
N GLY A 390 22.40 -12.70 -6.00
CA GLY A 390 23.57 -12.36 -5.20
C GLY A 390 24.34 -11.18 -5.81
N ILE A 391 25.06 -10.45 -4.96
CA ILE A 391 25.75 -9.20 -5.34
C ILE A 391 26.80 -9.37 -6.44
N LEU A 392 27.37 -10.57 -6.57
CA LEU A 392 28.39 -10.88 -7.57
C LEU A 392 27.81 -11.29 -8.93
N ILE A 393 26.49 -11.45 -9.06
CA ILE A 393 25.87 -11.89 -10.32
C ILE A 393 25.89 -10.76 -11.35
N GLU A 394 26.36 -11.07 -12.54
CA GLU A 394 26.61 -10.11 -13.62
C GLU A 394 25.55 -10.20 -14.71
N ARG A 395 24.86 -9.09 -14.97
CA ARG A 395 23.81 -9.00 -15.99
C ARG A 395 24.40 -8.76 -17.37
N ASP A 396 25.55 -8.09 -17.47
CA ASP A 396 26.26 -7.91 -18.73
C ASP A 396 26.91 -9.22 -19.18
N GLN A 397 26.36 -9.83 -20.22
CA GLN A 397 26.83 -11.11 -20.74
C GLN A 397 28.12 -10.99 -21.56
N THR A 398 28.58 -9.77 -21.85
CA THR A 398 29.82 -9.52 -22.61
C THR A 398 31.04 -9.31 -21.72
N LYS A 399 30.83 -9.08 -20.43
CA LYS A 399 31.89 -8.76 -19.48
C LYS A 399 32.68 -10.00 -19.06
N GLU A 400 33.99 -9.99 -19.26
CA GLU A 400 34.85 -11.09 -18.80
C GLU A 400 34.98 -11.11 -17.28
N LEU A 401 34.87 -12.30 -16.69
CA LEU A 401 34.87 -12.50 -15.24
C LEU A 401 36.00 -13.44 -14.81
N PRO A 402 36.86 -13.05 -13.86
CA PRO A 402 38.01 -13.86 -13.45
C PRO A 402 37.66 -15.06 -12.56
N TYR A 403 36.42 -15.13 -12.05
CA TYR A 403 35.99 -16.15 -11.08
C TYR A 403 34.53 -16.55 -11.32
N LEU A 404 34.29 -17.88 -11.37
CA LEU A 404 32.97 -18.50 -11.59
C LEU A 404 32.18 -17.86 -12.75
N ALA A 405 32.86 -17.53 -13.86
CA ALA A 405 32.28 -16.81 -14.98
C ALA A 405 30.98 -17.46 -15.50
N GLU A 406 31.05 -18.76 -15.80
CA GLU A 406 29.91 -19.52 -16.34
C GLU A 406 28.68 -19.48 -15.42
N TYR A 407 28.89 -19.71 -14.11
CA TYR A 407 27.82 -19.64 -13.11
C TYR A 407 27.24 -18.23 -12.96
N ARG A 408 28.11 -17.20 -12.93
CA ARG A 408 27.69 -15.80 -12.75
C ARG A 408 26.92 -15.28 -13.97
N HIS A 409 27.38 -15.60 -15.17
CA HIS A 409 26.67 -15.31 -16.40
C HIS A 409 25.34 -16.06 -16.46
N MET A 410 25.31 -17.36 -16.12
CA MET A 410 24.04 -18.13 -16.09
C MET A 410 23.01 -17.48 -15.17
N ARG A 411 23.36 -17.13 -13.93
CA ARG A 411 22.44 -16.43 -13.01
C ARG A 411 22.05 -15.06 -13.54
N GLY A 412 22.97 -14.35 -14.20
CA GLY A 412 22.70 -13.07 -14.87
C GLY A 412 21.71 -13.18 -16.02
N ARG A 413 21.80 -14.24 -16.83
CA ARG A 413 20.80 -14.57 -17.85
C ARG A 413 19.44 -14.82 -17.21
N THR A 414 19.38 -15.52 -16.07
CA THR A 414 18.12 -15.67 -15.32
C THR A 414 17.55 -14.31 -14.93
N GLU A 415 18.34 -13.41 -14.34
CA GLU A 415 17.90 -12.07 -13.97
C GLU A 415 17.34 -11.28 -15.17
N ASN A 416 18.06 -11.30 -16.29
CA ASN A 416 17.65 -10.60 -17.51
C ASN A 416 16.34 -11.17 -18.07
N ALA A 417 16.20 -12.49 -18.14
CA ALA A 417 15.00 -13.14 -18.67
C ALA A 417 13.75 -12.87 -17.82
N LEU A 418 13.89 -12.78 -16.49
CA LEU A 418 12.79 -12.40 -15.60
C LEU A 418 12.33 -10.96 -15.84
N LEU A 419 13.28 -10.03 -15.97
CA LEU A 419 12.97 -8.62 -16.24
C LEU A 419 12.41 -8.41 -17.64
N GLU A 420 12.91 -9.14 -18.63
CA GLU A 420 12.37 -9.11 -19.98
C GLU A 420 10.89 -9.55 -20.01
N PHE A 421 10.56 -10.63 -19.30
CA PHE A 421 9.17 -11.05 -19.15
C PHE A 421 8.29 -9.97 -18.52
N ALA A 422 8.76 -9.32 -17.44
CA ALA A 422 8.03 -8.22 -16.81
C ALA A 422 7.83 -7.03 -17.79
N ASN A 423 8.86 -6.67 -18.55
CA ASN A 423 8.79 -5.60 -19.55
C ASN A 423 7.78 -5.88 -20.66
N GLN A 424 7.67 -7.14 -21.12
CA GLN A 424 6.65 -7.55 -22.08
C GLN A 424 5.23 -7.37 -21.53
N THR A 425 5.05 -7.50 -20.22
CA THR A 425 3.75 -7.32 -19.54
C THR A 425 3.48 -5.88 -19.06
N ALA A 426 4.48 -4.99 -19.15
CA ALA A 426 4.41 -3.61 -18.64
C ALA A 426 3.23 -2.77 -19.16
N PRO A 427 2.75 -2.90 -20.43
CA PRO A 427 1.57 -2.15 -20.89
C PRO A 427 0.30 -2.43 -20.08
N SER A 428 0.20 -3.63 -19.52
CA SER A 428 -0.91 -4.06 -18.65
C SER A 428 -0.59 -3.95 -17.16
N ASN A 429 0.67 -3.65 -16.81
CA ASN A 429 1.23 -3.74 -15.46
C ASN A 429 0.80 -5.02 -14.71
N SER A 430 0.70 -6.14 -15.43
CA SER A 430 0.14 -7.38 -14.87
C SER A 430 1.14 -8.17 -14.04
N VAL A 431 2.45 -8.02 -14.31
CA VAL A 431 3.53 -8.67 -13.57
C VAL A 431 4.61 -7.65 -13.25
N GLN A 432 5.10 -7.68 -12.02
CA GLN A 432 6.21 -6.87 -11.54
C GLN A 432 7.31 -7.79 -11.06
N VAL A 433 8.55 -7.52 -11.46
CA VAL A 433 9.72 -8.32 -11.08
C VAL A 433 10.76 -7.41 -10.44
N THR A 434 11.42 -7.89 -9.39
CA THR A 434 12.66 -7.30 -8.89
C THR A 434 13.63 -8.40 -8.48
N VAL A 435 14.91 -8.10 -8.59
CA VAL A 435 16.00 -8.96 -8.15
C VAL A 435 16.64 -8.36 -6.90
N THR A 436 16.76 -9.16 -5.84
CA THR A 436 17.57 -8.79 -4.69
C THR A 436 19.01 -9.28 -4.89
N LYS A 437 19.98 -8.41 -4.59
CA LYS A 437 21.42 -8.66 -4.69
C LYS A 437 22.08 -8.56 -3.32
N PRO A 438 21.81 -9.50 -2.40
CA PRO A 438 22.49 -9.54 -1.12
C PRO A 438 23.96 -9.91 -1.28
N GLY A 439 24.80 -9.32 -0.43
CA GLY A 439 26.20 -9.62 -0.24
C GLY A 439 26.35 -10.72 0.80
N ALA A 440 27.11 -10.47 1.86
CA ALA A 440 27.19 -11.39 2.98
C ALA A 440 25.89 -11.35 3.80
N ILE A 441 25.27 -12.51 4.03
CA ILE A 441 24.04 -12.62 4.82
C ILE A 441 24.40 -13.14 6.21
N ASP A 442 24.08 -12.34 7.23
CA ASP A 442 24.34 -12.65 8.64
C ASP A 442 23.15 -13.35 9.28
N SER A 443 23.38 -14.20 10.29
CA SER A 443 22.32 -14.84 11.09
C SER A 443 22.68 -14.90 12.57
N PRO A 444 21.69 -15.02 13.47
CA PRO A 444 21.96 -15.32 14.87
C PRO A 444 22.63 -16.69 15.02
N GLY A 445 23.77 -16.74 15.71
CA GLY A 445 24.52 -17.99 16.00
C GLY A 445 25.83 -18.16 15.23
N PRO A 446 26.61 -19.23 15.49
CA PRO A 446 28.03 -19.34 15.15
C PRO A 446 28.34 -19.61 13.66
N LYS A 447 27.36 -19.52 12.76
CA LYS A 447 27.59 -19.66 11.32
C LYS A 447 27.94 -18.30 10.72
N ALA A 448 29.12 -17.80 11.09
CA ALA A 448 29.68 -16.62 10.45
C ALA A 448 29.86 -16.86 8.95
N THR A 449 29.62 -15.82 8.14
CA THR A 449 29.95 -15.86 6.71
C THR A 449 31.44 -16.22 6.56
N PRO A 450 31.82 -17.19 5.70
CA PRO A 450 33.21 -17.61 5.60
C PRO A 450 34.14 -16.42 5.29
N ASP A 451 35.27 -16.30 5.98
CA ASP A 451 36.23 -15.19 5.83
C ASP A 451 36.67 -14.95 4.38
N ALA A 452 36.70 -16.00 3.57
CA ALA A 452 37.00 -15.93 2.14
C ALA A 452 35.96 -15.10 1.36
N VAL A 453 34.68 -15.20 1.71
CA VAL A 453 33.59 -14.41 1.12
C VAL A 453 33.70 -12.95 1.57
N VAL A 454 33.97 -12.72 2.86
CA VAL A 454 34.15 -11.37 3.42
C VAL A 454 35.33 -10.64 2.75
N LYS A 455 36.49 -11.29 2.64
CA LYS A 455 37.67 -10.75 1.95
C LYS A 455 37.42 -10.49 0.46
N ALA A 456 36.74 -11.41 -0.23
CA ALA A 456 36.40 -11.23 -1.64
C ALA A 456 35.49 -10.02 -1.86
N LEU A 457 34.47 -9.84 -1.03
CA LEU A 457 33.58 -8.68 -1.10
C LEU A 457 34.32 -7.37 -0.79
N PHE A 458 35.16 -7.36 0.25
CA PHE A 458 35.96 -6.19 0.60
C PHE A 458 36.88 -5.74 -0.54
N ASN A 459 37.57 -6.69 -1.18
CA ASN A 459 38.47 -6.40 -2.30
C ASN A 459 37.73 -5.85 -3.53
N ILE A 460 36.47 -6.23 -3.74
CA ILE A 460 35.69 -5.79 -4.91
C ILE A 460 34.99 -4.45 -4.66
N PHE A 461 34.44 -4.25 -3.46
CA PHE A 461 33.56 -3.11 -3.17
C PHE A 461 34.20 -2.05 -2.25
N GLY A 462 35.42 -2.27 -1.74
CA GLY A 462 36.09 -1.38 -0.77
C GLY A 462 35.46 -1.39 0.64
N HIS A 463 34.39 -2.15 0.82
CA HIS A 463 33.69 -2.44 2.06
C HIS A 463 33.05 -3.83 1.95
N THR A 464 32.44 -4.35 3.01
CA THR A 464 31.72 -5.63 2.96
C THR A 464 30.22 -5.35 2.99
N PRO A 465 29.51 -5.36 1.84
CA PRO A 465 28.05 -5.28 1.82
C PRO A 465 27.46 -6.45 2.59
N ARG A 466 26.66 -6.15 3.62
CA ARG A 466 26.08 -7.13 4.54
C ARG A 466 24.61 -6.83 4.79
N VAL A 467 23.84 -7.88 5.05
CA VAL A 467 22.43 -7.77 5.45
C VAL A 467 22.11 -8.90 6.41
N HIS A 468 21.38 -8.62 7.49
CA HIS A 468 20.91 -9.68 8.37
C HIS A 468 19.82 -10.50 7.68
N VAL A 469 19.78 -11.82 7.89
CA VAL A 469 18.78 -12.70 7.25
C VAL A 469 17.34 -12.25 7.54
N SER A 470 17.10 -11.77 8.76
CA SER A 470 15.79 -11.23 9.15
C SER A 470 15.47 -9.94 8.40
N GLU A 471 16.44 -9.03 8.23
CA GLU A 471 16.25 -7.78 7.48
C GLU A 471 15.95 -8.07 6.01
N LEU A 472 16.71 -9.00 5.41
CA LEU A 472 16.48 -9.45 4.05
C LEU A 472 15.07 -10.01 3.87
N ALA A 473 14.63 -10.88 4.78
CA ALA A 473 13.31 -11.49 4.74
C ALA A 473 12.19 -10.45 4.91
N ALA A 474 12.35 -9.53 5.85
CA ALA A 474 11.41 -8.44 6.08
C ALA A 474 11.30 -7.54 4.85
N ALA A 475 12.43 -7.18 4.24
CA ALA A 475 12.48 -6.36 3.05
C ALA A 475 11.74 -7.01 1.87
N VAL A 476 11.95 -8.31 1.60
CA VAL A 476 11.24 -8.97 0.50
C VAL A 476 9.74 -9.11 0.77
N ILE A 477 9.33 -9.36 2.02
CA ILE A 477 7.90 -9.39 2.38
C ILE A 477 7.26 -8.00 2.22
N ASP A 478 7.96 -6.93 2.65
CA ASP A 478 7.52 -5.54 2.50
C ASP A 478 7.30 -5.18 1.02
N GLN A 479 8.22 -5.55 0.13
CA GLN A 479 8.08 -5.32 -1.31
C GLN A 479 6.91 -6.12 -1.92
N CYS A 480 6.62 -7.32 -1.42
CA CYS A 480 5.43 -8.06 -1.83
C CYS A 480 4.13 -7.35 -1.41
N GLN A 481 4.09 -6.75 -0.22
CA GLN A 481 2.91 -6.09 0.33
C GLN A 481 2.67 -4.71 -0.29
N HIS A 482 3.71 -3.88 -0.31
CA HIS A 482 3.61 -2.46 -0.65
C HIS A 482 4.00 -2.13 -2.10
N GLY A 483 4.51 -3.11 -2.83
CA GLY A 483 4.92 -2.96 -4.22
C GLY A 483 6.43 -2.79 -4.39
N ILE A 484 6.88 -3.08 -5.61
CA ILE A 484 8.29 -3.05 -5.96
C ILE A 484 8.74 -1.59 -6.14
N THR A 485 9.67 -1.17 -5.29
CA THR A 485 10.19 0.20 -5.26
C THR A 485 11.34 0.41 -6.26
N LYS A 486 12.20 -0.60 -6.41
CA LYS A 486 13.44 -0.55 -7.20
C LYS A 486 13.83 -1.93 -7.73
N ASP A 487 14.58 -1.94 -8.83
CA ASP A 487 15.38 -3.08 -9.30
C ASP A 487 16.79 -2.62 -9.72
N PRO A 488 17.84 -3.39 -9.41
CA PRO A 488 17.86 -4.40 -8.35
C PRO A 488 17.82 -3.74 -6.96
N LEU A 489 17.43 -4.50 -5.94
CA LEU A 489 17.59 -4.13 -4.54
C LEU A 489 18.94 -4.61 -4.03
N TRP A 490 19.82 -3.68 -3.68
CA TRP A 490 21.16 -3.98 -3.19
C TRP A 490 21.16 -4.27 -1.68
N SER A 491 22.29 -4.77 -1.18
CA SER A 491 22.42 -5.21 0.23
C SER A 491 22.05 -4.12 1.23
N ASP A 492 22.56 -2.90 1.04
CA ASP A 492 22.33 -1.80 1.97
C ASP A 492 20.86 -1.37 1.96
N GLU A 493 20.21 -1.42 0.80
CA GLU A 493 18.78 -1.10 0.64
C GLU A 493 17.90 -2.15 1.30
N LEU A 494 18.27 -3.43 1.19
CA LEU A 494 17.59 -4.52 1.88
C LEU A 494 17.72 -4.37 3.41
N ALA A 495 18.90 -3.98 3.88
CA ALA A 495 19.13 -3.71 5.31
C ALA A 495 18.33 -2.48 5.78
N GLU A 496 18.29 -1.40 5.00
CA GLU A 496 17.53 -0.18 5.32
C GLU A 496 16.03 -0.45 5.41
N ILE A 497 15.47 -1.14 4.40
CA ILE A 497 14.05 -1.52 4.41
C ILE A 497 13.78 -2.47 5.59
N GLY A 498 14.63 -3.46 5.81
CA GLY A 498 14.49 -4.42 6.91
C GLY A 498 14.47 -3.75 8.29
N LYS A 499 15.41 -2.84 8.56
CA LYS A 499 15.49 -2.09 9.83
C LYS A 499 14.29 -1.19 10.09
N ARG A 500 13.66 -0.68 9.02
CA ARG A 500 12.44 0.12 9.13
C ARG A 500 11.23 -0.73 9.54
N VAL A 501 11.22 -2.00 9.14
CA VAL A 501 10.07 -2.91 9.34
C VAL A 501 10.20 -3.71 10.64
N LEU A 502 11.41 -4.11 11.01
CA LEU A 502 11.67 -4.98 12.16
C LEU A 502 11.81 -4.21 13.47
N LYS A 503 11.37 -4.85 14.57
CA LYS A 503 11.64 -4.40 15.94
C LYS A 503 12.86 -5.16 16.50
N GLU A 504 13.47 -4.67 17.58
CA GLU A 504 14.63 -5.36 18.19
C GLU A 504 14.35 -6.82 18.57
N GLU A 505 13.12 -7.13 18.99
CA GLU A 505 12.67 -8.48 19.31
C GLU A 505 12.67 -9.45 18.12
N ASP A 506 12.59 -8.94 16.88
CA ASP A 506 12.60 -9.75 15.67
C ASP A 506 13.99 -10.24 15.28
N TYR A 507 15.05 -9.63 15.83
CA TYR A 507 16.45 -10.05 15.66
C TYR A 507 16.85 -11.17 16.62
N LEU A 508 16.07 -11.38 17.69
CA LEU A 508 16.35 -12.36 18.73
C LEU A 508 15.72 -13.73 18.40
N ARG A 509 16.31 -14.44 17.43
CA ARG A 509 16.54 -15.92 17.39
C ARG A 509 16.70 -16.48 15.99
#